data_AF-A0A959P676-F1
#
_entry.id   AF-A0A959P676-F1
#
_cell.length_a   1.000
_cell.length_b   1.000
_cell.length_c   1.000
_cell.angle_alpha   90.00
_cell.angle_beta   90.00
_cell.angle_gamma   90.00
#
_symmetry.space_group_name_H-M   'P 1'
#
loop_
_entity.id
_entity.type
_entity.pdbx_description
1 polymer ?
#
loop_
_entity_poly.entity_id
_entity_poly.type
_entity_poly.pdbx_seq_one_letter_code
_entity_poly.pdbx_strand_id
1 'polypeptide(L)'
;MVDYQLLNTTDFVTTLEKEDIINFLLKNLDDYLDSRDNVSRAIEYALSKFPHQGGFVLMAKSGDDIIGVSVVNRTNFEGYFAENILVYMAVDEQQRRKGIAAELLDRTKVYTKGDVVVRVDGNSAVNGLFKKAGFEEGSSELLFRRN
;
A
#
# COMPACT_ATOMS: atom_id res chain seq x y z
N MET A 1 7.24 -17.10 12.43
CA MET A 1 6.04 -17.31 11.60
C MET A 1 5.56 -15.93 11.20
N VAL A 2 5.20 -15.72 9.94
CA VAL A 2 4.68 -14.42 9.50
C VAL A 2 3.17 -14.45 9.62
N ASP A 3 2.62 -13.48 10.33
CA ASP A 3 1.18 -13.24 10.44
C ASP A 3 0.77 -12.04 9.59
N TYR A 4 -0.47 -12.04 9.09
CA TYR A 4 -0.98 -10.99 8.21
C TYR A 4 -2.24 -10.37 8.80
N GLN A 5 -2.15 -9.10 9.18
CA GLN A 5 -3.23 -8.36 9.81
C GLN A 5 -3.80 -7.32 8.84
N LEU A 6 -5.09 -7.41 8.56
CA LEU A 6 -5.83 -6.40 7.79
C LEU A 6 -6.44 -5.39 8.75
N LEU A 7 -6.22 -4.10 8.48
CA LEU A 7 -6.88 -2.96 9.13
C LEU A 7 -7.70 -2.21 8.09
N ASN A 8 -8.98 -1.98 8.37
CA ASN A 8 -9.90 -1.28 7.48
C ASN A 8 -10.82 -0.34 8.27
N THR A 9 -11.82 0.21 7.59
CA THR A 9 -12.75 1.22 8.14
C THR A 9 -13.63 0.73 9.28
N THR A 10 -13.72 -0.59 9.52
CA THR A 10 -14.48 -1.17 10.63
C THR A 10 -13.63 -1.35 11.89
N ASP A 11 -12.31 -1.34 11.76
CA ASP A 11 -11.38 -1.55 12.86
C ASP A 11 -11.20 -0.29 13.71
N PHE A 12 -10.83 -0.50 14.97
CA PHE A 12 -10.36 0.57 15.84
C PHE A 12 -8.84 0.56 15.86
N VAL A 13 -8.23 1.47 15.10
CA VAL A 13 -6.76 1.60 15.02
C VAL A 13 -6.33 2.79 15.87
N THR A 14 -5.46 2.52 16.85
CA THR A 14 -4.97 3.56 17.76
C THR A 14 -4.02 4.52 17.05
N THR A 15 -3.84 5.72 17.62
CA THR A 15 -2.82 6.67 17.13
C THR A 15 -1.42 6.06 17.14
N LEU A 16 -1.10 5.24 18.16
CA LEU A 16 0.21 4.60 18.25
C LEU A 16 0.43 3.58 17.12
N GLU A 17 -0.55 2.73 16.83
CA GLU A 17 -0.46 1.78 15.71
C GLU A 17 -0.30 2.48 14.36
N LYS A 18 -1.02 3.59 14.14
CA LYS A 18 -0.84 4.39 12.92
C LYS A 18 0.57 4.97 12.83
N GLU A 19 1.10 5.50 13.94
CA GLU A 19 2.46 6.03 14.00
C GLU A 19 3.51 4.94 13.73
N ASP A 20 3.31 3.72 14.22
CA ASP A 20 4.20 2.59 13.93
C ASP A 20 4.21 2.23 12.44
N ILE A 21 3.04 2.21 11.81
CA ILE A 21 2.91 1.99 10.36
C ILE A 21 3.59 3.11 9.56
N ILE A 22 3.36 4.37 9.94
CA ILE A 22 3.99 5.55 9.30
C ILE A 22 5.51 5.46 9.41
N ASN A 23 6.04 5.18 10.61
CA ASN A 23 7.47 5.06 10.84
C ASN A 23 8.08 3.89 10.06
N PHE A 24 7.38 2.76 9.99
CA PHE A 24 7.80 1.63 9.18
C PHE A 24 7.92 1.99 7.70
N LEU A 25 6.91 2.65 7.13
CA LEU A 25 6.93 3.05 5.71
C LEU A 25 8.03 4.07 5.43
N LEU A 26 8.18 5.11 6.24
CA LEU A 26 9.22 6.12 6.06
C LEU A 26 10.64 5.54 6.14
N LYS A 27 10.83 4.47 6.91
CA LYS A 27 12.12 3.76 7.00
C LYS A 27 12.39 2.88 5.77
N ASN A 28 11.36 2.29 5.15
CA ASN A 28 11.51 1.18 4.20
C ASN A 28 11.03 1.48 2.76
N LEU A 29 10.58 2.70 2.45
CA LEU A 29 10.17 3.10 1.09
C LEU A 29 11.36 3.36 0.15
N ASP A 30 12.62 3.31 0.61
CA ASP A 30 13.85 3.54 -0.17
C ASP A 30 13.75 4.77 -1.10
N ASP A 31 13.79 4.56 -2.42
CA ASP A 31 13.77 5.60 -3.45
C ASP A 31 12.39 6.26 -3.62
N TYR A 32 11.35 5.73 -2.98
CA TYR A 32 9.97 6.24 -3.00
C TYR A 32 9.62 7.04 -1.73
N LEU A 33 10.63 7.61 -1.07
CA LEU A 33 10.44 8.47 0.09
C LEU A 33 9.43 9.58 -0.23
N ASP A 34 8.39 9.63 0.60
CA ASP A 34 7.38 10.68 0.59
C ASP A 34 7.40 11.41 1.94
N SER A 35 6.74 12.56 2.01
CA SER A 35 6.62 13.29 3.27
C SER A 35 5.80 12.49 4.29
N ARG A 36 6.14 12.63 5.58
CA ARG A 36 5.35 12.05 6.68
C ARG A 36 3.87 12.43 6.59
N ASP A 37 3.58 13.67 6.22
CA ASP A 37 2.21 14.18 6.04
C ASP A 37 1.47 13.44 4.92
N ASN A 38 2.10 13.17 3.77
CA ASN A 38 1.48 12.39 2.70
C ASN A 38 1.25 10.93 3.10
N VAL A 39 2.23 10.28 3.74
CA VAL A 39 2.10 8.90 4.23
C VAL A 39 0.96 8.80 5.25
N SER A 40 0.94 9.73 6.21
CA SER A 40 -0.12 9.84 7.22
C SER A 40 -1.50 10.02 6.56
N ARG A 41 -1.63 10.94 5.60
CA ARG A 41 -2.89 11.15 4.86
C ARG A 41 -3.37 9.90 4.13
N ALA A 42 -2.49 9.13 3.51
CA ALA A 42 -2.88 7.90 2.83
C ALA A 42 -3.42 6.86 3.82
N ILE A 43 -2.75 6.67 4.96
CA ILE A 43 -3.20 5.74 6.00
C ILE A 43 -4.53 6.20 6.62
N GLU A 44 -4.65 7.49 6.94
CA GLU A 44 -5.89 8.06 7.47
C GLU A 44 -7.03 7.92 6.46
N TYR A 45 -6.77 8.12 5.16
CA TYR A 45 -7.76 7.90 4.10
C TYR A 45 -8.20 6.43 4.04
N ALA A 46 -7.24 5.49 4.04
CA ALA A 46 -7.52 4.05 3.97
C ALA A 46 -8.39 3.55 5.13
N LEU A 47 -8.19 4.11 6.33
CA LEU A 47 -8.89 3.75 7.56
C LEU A 47 -10.10 4.65 7.88
N SER A 48 -10.39 5.61 6.99
CA SER A 48 -11.43 6.62 7.21
C SER A 48 -12.84 6.03 7.21
N LYS A 49 -13.67 6.50 8.15
CA LYS A 49 -15.11 6.17 8.21
C LYS A 49 -15.98 7.18 7.43
N PHE A 50 -15.36 8.20 6.82
CA PHE A 50 -16.11 9.19 6.04
C PHE A 50 -16.62 8.59 4.73
N PRO A 51 -17.83 8.96 4.28
CA PRO A 51 -18.34 8.53 2.98
C PRO A 51 -17.34 8.81 1.86
N HIS A 52 -17.22 7.87 0.92
CA HIS A 52 -16.32 7.94 -0.23
C HIS A 52 -14.82 7.95 0.09
N GLN A 53 -14.43 7.76 1.36
CA GLN A 53 -13.06 7.43 1.77
C GLN A 53 -13.00 5.98 2.23
N GLY A 54 -11.80 5.42 2.23
CA GLY A 54 -11.55 4.08 2.72
C GLY A 54 -10.54 3.32 1.88
N GLY A 55 -10.54 2.01 2.08
CA GLY A 55 -9.49 1.12 1.61
C GLY A 55 -9.06 0.24 2.76
N PHE A 56 -7.76 -0.04 2.87
CA PHE A 56 -7.21 -0.81 3.96
C PHE A 56 -5.69 -0.66 4.07
N VAL A 57 -5.17 -1.01 5.24
CA VAL A 57 -3.76 -1.27 5.48
C VAL A 57 -3.61 -2.76 5.78
N LEU A 58 -2.72 -3.43 5.05
CA LEU A 58 -2.36 -4.82 5.33
C LEU A 58 -0.93 -4.85 5.87
N MET A 59 -0.75 -5.42 7.05
CA MET A 59 0.54 -5.57 7.71
C MET A 59 0.98 -7.03 7.70
N ALA A 60 2.25 -7.27 7.39
CA ALA A 60 2.94 -8.52 7.68
C ALA A 60 3.72 -8.33 8.99
N LYS A 61 3.51 -9.22 9.96
CA LYS A 61 4.16 -9.19 11.27
C LYS A 61 4.96 -10.46 11.55
N SER A 62 6.08 -10.34 12.26
CA SER A 62 6.80 -11.47 12.84
C SER A 62 6.87 -11.28 14.35
N GLY A 63 5.92 -11.86 15.08
CA GLY A 63 5.68 -11.49 16.47
C GLY A 63 5.08 -10.08 16.53
N ASP A 64 5.67 -9.20 17.33
CA ASP A 64 5.20 -7.81 17.47
C ASP A 64 5.77 -6.88 16.38
N ASP A 65 6.83 -7.30 15.68
CA ASP A 65 7.52 -6.48 14.68
C ASP A 65 6.76 -6.43 13.36
N ILE A 66 6.53 -5.22 12.84
CA ILE A 66 6.09 -5.00 11.47
C ILE A 66 7.26 -5.29 10.53
N ILE A 67 7.07 -6.23 9.60
CA ILE A 67 8.08 -6.61 8.60
C ILE A 67 7.67 -6.28 7.17
N GLY A 68 6.43 -5.86 6.96
CA GLY A 68 5.94 -5.39 5.67
C GLY A 68 4.57 -4.74 5.78
N VAL A 69 4.29 -3.80 4.88
CA VAL A 69 3.04 -3.03 4.84
C VAL A 69 2.61 -2.83 3.39
N SER A 70 1.31 -2.92 3.11
CA SER A 70 0.68 -2.37 1.91
C SER A 70 -0.48 -1.45 2.29
N VAL A 71 -0.56 -0.26 1.71
CA VAL A 71 -1.63 0.71 1.91
C VAL A 71 -2.42 0.86 0.61
N VAL A 72 -3.72 0.58 0.65
CA VAL A 72 -4.63 0.71 -0.48
C VAL A 72 -5.69 1.75 -0.18
N ASN A 73 -5.88 2.68 -1.10
CA ASN A 73 -6.98 3.65 -1.06
C ASN A 73 -8.02 3.30 -2.12
N ARG A 74 -9.30 3.38 -1.76
CA ARG A 74 -10.40 3.28 -2.74
C ARG A 74 -10.56 4.62 -3.47
N THR A 75 -10.68 4.59 -4.79
CA THR A 75 -10.82 5.81 -5.62
C THR A 75 -12.28 6.17 -5.90
N ASN A 76 -13.18 5.17 -5.83
CA ASN A 76 -14.56 5.22 -6.31
C ASN A 76 -14.68 5.52 -7.82
N PHE A 77 -13.69 5.14 -8.63
CA PHE A 77 -13.70 5.34 -10.09
C PHE A 77 -14.35 4.19 -10.87
N GLU A 78 -15.35 3.57 -10.25
CA GLU A 78 -16.04 2.38 -10.73
C GLU A 78 -16.53 2.54 -12.18
N GLY A 79 -16.03 1.68 -13.07
CA GLY A 79 -16.43 1.63 -14.47
C GLY A 79 -15.75 2.62 -15.43
N TYR A 80 -14.76 3.41 -14.98
CA TYR A 80 -14.00 4.31 -15.87
C TYR A 80 -12.51 4.47 -15.53
N PHE A 81 -12.06 4.02 -14.35
CA PHE A 81 -10.66 3.84 -13.98
C PHE A 81 -10.55 2.79 -12.87
N ALA A 82 -9.35 2.49 -12.38
CA ALA A 82 -9.18 1.52 -11.30
C ALA A 82 -9.90 1.98 -10.01
N GLU A 83 -10.71 1.09 -9.43
CA GLU A 83 -11.46 1.33 -8.18
C GLU A 83 -10.55 1.50 -6.96
N ASN A 84 -9.29 1.07 -7.08
CA ASN A 84 -8.33 1.07 -5.99
C ASN A 84 -6.95 1.52 -6.49
N ILE A 85 -6.20 2.17 -5.60
CA ILE A 85 -4.80 2.49 -5.80
C ILE A 85 -3.98 1.89 -4.65
N LEU A 86 -2.97 1.09 -5.00
CA LEU A 86 -1.93 0.67 -4.07
C LEU A 86 -0.96 1.85 -3.92
N VAL A 87 -1.12 2.61 -2.84
CA VAL A 87 -0.39 3.87 -2.62
C VAL A 87 1.03 3.59 -2.16
N TYR A 88 1.19 2.70 -1.18
CA TYR A 88 2.49 2.34 -0.63
C TYR A 88 2.59 0.83 -0.44
N MET A 89 3.77 0.29 -0.70
CA MET A 89 4.14 -1.07 -0.32
C MET A 89 5.61 -1.09 0.05
N ALA A 90 5.93 -1.63 1.22
CA ALA A 90 7.31 -1.76 1.68
C ALA A 90 7.48 -3.06 2.48
N VAL A 91 8.69 -3.60 2.44
CA VAL A 91 9.12 -4.76 3.23
C VAL A 91 10.45 -4.40 3.87
N ASP A 92 10.62 -4.79 5.14
CA ASP A 92 11.86 -4.56 5.88
C ASP A 92 13.05 -5.12 5.09
N GLU A 93 14.12 -4.32 4.98
CA GLU A 93 15.30 -4.67 4.19
C GLU A 93 15.90 -6.03 4.59
N GLN A 94 15.90 -6.35 5.89
CA GLN A 94 16.42 -7.61 6.44
C GLN A 94 15.52 -8.81 6.12
N GLN A 95 14.31 -8.55 5.63
CA GLN A 95 13.29 -9.54 5.29
C GLN A 95 13.10 -9.67 3.77
N ARG A 96 13.87 -8.93 2.96
CA ARG A 96 13.86 -9.05 1.49
C ARG A 96 14.27 -10.44 1.02
N ARG A 97 13.79 -10.81 -0.17
CA ARG A 97 14.03 -12.12 -0.82
C ARG A 97 13.46 -13.33 -0.07
N LYS A 98 12.60 -13.13 0.94
CA LYS A 98 11.87 -14.19 1.67
C LYS A 98 10.42 -14.40 1.20
N GLY A 99 10.02 -13.78 0.08
CA GLY A 99 8.67 -13.91 -0.49
C GLY A 99 7.59 -13.01 0.15
N ILE A 100 7.91 -12.24 1.19
CA ILE A 100 6.93 -11.40 1.92
C ILE A 100 6.22 -10.39 1.01
N ALA A 101 6.95 -9.74 0.08
CA ALA A 101 6.36 -8.77 -0.84
C ALA A 101 5.34 -9.43 -1.81
N ALA A 102 5.62 -10.65 -2.26
CA ALA A 102 4.70 -11.39 -3.12
C ALA A 102 3.44 -11.79 -2.35
N GLU A 103 3.59 -12.32 -1.14
CA GLU A 103 2.47 -12.70 -0.29
C GLU A 103 1.62 -11.49 0.14
N LEU A 104 2.25 -10.34 0.45
CA LEU A 104 1.54 -9.08 0.68
C LEU A 104 0.71 -8.72 -0.54
N LEU A 105 1.32 -8.67 -1.73
CA LEU A 105 0.63 -8.30 -2.96
C LEU A 105 -0.51 -9.26 -3.33
N ASP A 106 -0.32 -10.56 -3.14
CA ASP A 106 -1.36 -11.56 -3.38
C ASP A 106 -2.55 -11.37 -2.43
N ARG A 107 -2.29 -11.10 -1.15
CA ARG A 107 -3.34 -10.78 -0.17
C ARG A 107 -3.99 -9.43 -0.45
N THR A 108 -3.23 -8.42 -0.84
CA THR A 108 -3.76 -7.12 -1.28
C THR A 108 -4.80 -7.33 -2.36
N LYS A 109 -4.49 -8.13 -3.40
CA LYS A 109 -5.46 -8.45 -4.47
C LYS A 109 -6.71 -9.15 -3.95
N VAL A 110 -6.59 -10.06 -2.98
CA VAL A 110 -7.73 -10.77 -2.38
C VAL A 110 -8.69 -9.81 -1.64
N TYR A 111 -8.14 -8.82 -0.92
CA TYR A 111 -8.95 -7.86 -0.17
C TYR A 111 -9.48 -6.71 -1.02
N THR A 112 -8.90 -6.50 -2.19
CA THR A 112 -9.37 -5.49 -3.13
C THR A 112 -10.61 -5.97 -3.90
N LYS A 113 -11.62 -5.10 -3.98
CA LYS A 113 -12.78 -5.27 -4.87
C LYS A 113 -12.65 -4.32 -6.06
N GLY A 114 -12.67 -4.87 -7.27
CA GLY A 114 -12.40 -4.11 -8.50
C GLY A 114 -10.92 -4.05 -8.84
N ASP A 115 -10.59 -3.24 -9.82
CA ASP A 115 -9.23 -3.09 -10.33
C ASP A 115 -8.35 -2.34 -9.33
N VAL A 116 -7.05 -2.63 -9.37
CA VAL A 116 -6.02 -1.96 -8.58
C VAL A 116 -4.93 -1.42 -9.49
N VAL A 117 -4.68 -0.12 -9.40
CA VAL A 117 -3.54 0.51 -10.06
C VAL A 117 -2.42 0.73 -9.05
N VAL A 118 -1.18 0.68 -9.54
CA VAL A 118 0.01 1.08 -8.78
C VAL A 118 0.82 2.03 -9.65
N ARG A 119 1.34 3.10 -9.05
CA ARG A 119 2.33 3.94 -9.71
C ARG A 119 3.71 3.39 -9.39
N VAL A 120 4.41 2.91 -10.42
CA VAL A 120 5.78 2.42 -10.30
C VAL A 120 6.72 3.33 -11.08
N ASP A 121 7.94 3.49 -10.59
CA ASP A 121 8.99 4.08 -11.40
C ASP A 121 9.46 3.05 -12.46
N GLY A 122 9.69 3.53 -13.68
CA GLY A 122 9.96 2.69 -14.85
C GLY A 122 11.22 1.82 -14.70
N ASN A 123 12.15 2.22 -13.83
CA ASN A 123 13.40 1.49 -13.59
C ASN A 123 13.44 0.72 -12.25
N SER A 124 12.28 0.51 -11.61
CA SER A 124 12.28 -0.07 -10.26
C SER A 124 12.39 -1.60 -10.26
N ALA A 125 13.16 -2.13 -9.31
CA ALA A 125 13.32 -3.57 -9.10
C ALA A 125 11.99 -4.29 -8.80
N VAL A 126 10.97 -3.55 -8.38
CA VAL A 126 9.63 -4.08 -8.06
C VAL A 126 8.74 -4.29 -9.28
N ASN A 127 9.09 -3.77 -10.46
CA ASN A 127 8.31 -3.99 -11.69
C ASN A 127 8.17 -5.48 -12.03
N GLY A 128 9.21 -6.28 -11.79
CA GLY A 128 9.15 -7.73 -11.98
C GLY A 128 8.20 -8.43 -11.02
N LEU A 129 8.00 -7.90 -9.81
CA LEU A 129 7.03 -8.43 -8.84
C LEU A 129 5.61 -8.21 -9.32
N PHE A 130 5.28 -6.98 -9.73
CA PHE A 130 3.95 -6.62 -10.21
C PHE A 130 3.57 -7.40 -11.48
N LYS A 131 4.47 -7.50 -12.46
CA LYS A 131 4.23 -8.29 -13.68
C LYS A 131 3.95 -9.76 -13.38
N LYS A 132 4.71 -10.38 -12.46
CA LYS A 132 4.47 -11.77 -12.03
C LYS A 132 3.14 -11.93 -11.28
N ALA A 133 2.71 -10.89 -10.58
CA ALA A 133 1.43 -10.86 -9.87
C ALA A 133 0.22 -10.60 -10.78
N GLY A 134 0.43 -10.41 -12.09
CA GLY A 134 -0.62 -10.21 -13.09
C GLY A 134 -0.94 -8.75 -13.41
N PHE A 135 -0.13 -7.79 -12.95
CA PHE A 135 -0.29 -6.40 -13.35
C PHE A 135 0.20 -6.21 -14.79
N GLU A 136 -0.58 -5.47 -15.57
CA GLU A 136 -0.26 -5.09 -16.94
C GLU A 136 0.15 -3.61 -17.00
N GLU A 137 0.95 -3.24 -18.00
CA GLU A 137 1.32 -1.84 -18.22
C GLU A 137 0.12 -1.07 -18.77
N GLY A 138 -0.23 0.05 -18.14
CA GLY A 138 -1.29 0.96 -18.58
C GLY A 138 -0.77 2.15 -19.40
N SER A 139 -1.66 3.10 -19.72
CA SER A 139 -1.29 4.37 -20.36
C SER A 139 -0.45 5.26 -19.44
N SER A 140 0.51 6.00 -20.01
CA SER A 140 1.36 6.94 -19.27
C SER A 140 0.58 8.17 -18.77
N GLU A 141 0.96 8.69 -17.60
CA GLU A 141 0.38 9.91 -17.01
C GLU A 141 1.20 11.17 -17.35
N LEU A 142 0.53 12.33 -17.46
CA LEU A 142 1.16 13.65 -17.50
C LEU A 142 0.71 14.45 -16.27
N LEU A 143 1.65 14.95 -15.48
CA LEU A 143 1.37 15.71 -14.26
C LEU A 143 1.74 17.18 -14.41
N PHE A 144 0.76 18.08 -14.26
CA PHE A 144 1.00 19.51 -14.06
C PHE A 144 1.02 19.83 -12.56
N ARG A 145 2.13 20.38 -12.06
CA ARG A 145 2.24 20.81 -10.66
C ARG A 145 1.97 22.31 -10.57
N ARG A 146 0.98 22.69 -9.76
CA ARG A 146 0.77 24.10 -9.39
C ARG A 146 1.85 24.49 -8.40
N ASN A 147 2.59 25.55 -8.71
CA ASN A 147 3.53 26.20 -7.79
C ASN A 147 2.78 27.08 -6.80
#